data_AF-A0A0X8NXX7-F1
#
_entry.id   AF-A0A0X8NXX7-F1
#
_cell.length_a   1.000
_cell.length_b   1.000
_cell.length_c   1.000
_cell.angle_alpha   90.00
_cell.angle_beta   90.00
_cell.angle_gamma   90.00
#
_symmetry.space_group_name_H-M   'P 1'
#
loop_
_entity.id
_entity.type
_entity.pdbx_description
1 polymer ?
#
loop_
_entity_poly.entity_id
_entity_poly.type
_entity_poly.pdbx_seq_one_letter_code
_entity_poly.pdbx_strand_id
1 'polypeptide(L)'
;MSGPHIIETALRLAMANQAQRQKLLDETGWDASMPSKICSGATGITLEKLDSMCRALGLTIVEVGYMDYLARGNEIGSRCCKARLSLGNCGAR
;
A
#
# COMPACT_ATOMS: atom_id res chain seq x y z
N MET A 1 -15.73 13.19 -0.75
CA MET A 1 -14.42 13.30 -1.41
C MET A 1 -13.80 11.92 -1.42
N SER A 2 -13.67 11.30 -2.59
CA SER A 2 -13.01 9.99 -2.67
C SER A 2 -11.52 10.20 -2.40
N GLY A 3 -10.98 9.49 -1.42
CA GLY A 3 -9.54 9.48 -1.14
C GLY A 3 -8.75 8.93 -2.33
N PRO A 4 -7.41 8.87 -2.22
CA PRO A 4 -6.59 8.32 -3.28
C PRO A 4 -6.97 6.85 -3.57
N HIS A 5 -7.29 6.53 -4.83
CA HIS A 5 -7.68 5.20 -5.31
C HIS A 5 -6.47 4.27 -5.46
N ILE A 6 -5.67 4.12 -4.39
CA ILE A 6 -4.35 3.44 -4.43
C ILE A 6 -4.49 1.98 -4.90
N ILE A 7 -5.42 1.23 -4.32
CA ILE A 7 -5.61 -0.20 -4.63
C ILE A 7 -6.04 -0.38 -6.09
N GLU A 8 -7.01 0.41 -6.54
CA GLU A 8 -7.50 0.36 -7.93
C GLU A 8 -6.39 0.72 -8.92
N THR A 9 -5.60 1.75 -8.61
CA THR A 9 -4.48 2.20 -9.44
C THR A 9 -3.42 1.10 -9.56
N ALA A 10 -3.02 0.51 -8.42
CA ALA A 10 -2.05 -0.58 -8.38
C ALA A 10 -2.55 -1.81 -9.18
N LEU A 11 -3.83 -2.18 -9.01
CA LEU A 11 -4.44 -3.28 -9.74
C LEU A 11 -4.47 -3.03 -11.26
N ARG A 12 -4.84 -1.83 -11.70
CA ARG A 12 -4.82 -1.45 -13.12
C ARG A 12 -3.43 -1.46 -13.72
N LEU A 13 -2.42 -0.97 -12.98
CA LEU A 13 -1.02 -1.02 -13.41
C LEU A 13 -0.51 -2.46 -13.53
N ALA A 14 -0.85 -3.32 -12.56
CA ALA A 14 -0.50 -4.74 -12.61
C ALA A 14 -1.13 -5.44 -13.82
N MET A 15 -2.39 -5.13 -14.16
CA MET A 15 -3.05 -5.69 -15.36
C MET A 15 -2.39 -5.25 -16.67
N ALA A 16 -1.79 -4.06 -16.72
CA ALA A 16 -1.12 -3.54 -17.92
C ALA A 16 0.25 -4.22 -18.18
N ASN A 17 0.84 -4.85 -17.16
CA ASN A 17 2.11 -5.57 -17.27
C ASN A 17 1.88 -7.09 -17.24
N GLN A 18 2.33 -7.81 -18.27
CA GLN A 18 2.08 -9.25 -18.39
C GLN A 18 2.63 -10.07 -17.22
N ALA A 19 3.84 -9.78 -16.75
CA ALA A 19 4.47 -10.52 -15.65
C ALA A 19 3.74 -10.29 -14.31
N GLN A 20 3.37 -9.04 -14.03
CA GLN A 20 2.61 -8.68 -12.84
C GLN A 20 1.19 -9.26 -12.88
N ARG A 21 0.54 -9.23 -14.05
CA ARG A 21 -0.77 -9.87 -14.25
C ARG A 21 -0.68 -11.37 -13.96
N GLN A 22 0.32 -12.06 -14.48
CA GLN A 22 0.47 -13.50 -14.24
C GLN A 22 0.68 -13.79 -12.74
N LYS A 23 1.60 -13.06 -12.09
CA LYS A 23 1.83 -13.17 -10.65
C LYS A 23 0.55 -12.96 -9.84
N LEU A 24 -0.25 -11.95 -10.19
CA LEU A 24 -1.53 -11.69 -9.54
C LEU A 24 -2.48 -12.87 -9.68
N LEU A 25 -2.64 -13.44 -10.88
CA LEU A 25 -3.52 -14.58 -11.10
C LEU A 25 -3.03 -15.83 -10.36
N ASP A 26 -1.71 -16.06 -10.33
CA ASP A 26 -1.11 -17.19 -9.63
C ASP A 26 -1.31 -17.10 -8.11
N GLU A 27 -1.05 -15.93 -7.50
CA GLU A 27 -1.19 -15.73 -6.05
C GLU A 27 -2.65 -15.71 -5.58
N THR A 28 -3.55 -15.21 -6.42
CA THR A 28 -4.98 -15.13 -6.07
C THR A 28 -5.75 -16.39 -6.45
N GLY A 29 -5.25 -17.18 -7.41
CA GLY A 29 -6.00 -18.27 -8.03
C GLY A 29 -7.21 -17.79 -8.85
N TRP A 30 -7.22 -16.52 -9.25
CA TRP A 30 -8.28 -15.95 -10.07
C TRP A 30 -8.17 -16.35 -11.53
N ASP A 31 -9.31 -16.40 -12.20
CA ASP A 31 -9.33 -16.41 -13.65
C ASP A 31 -9.00 -15.02 -14.23
N ALA A 32 -8.57 -14.99 -15.49
CA ALA A 32 -8.08 -13.79 -16.15
C ALA A 32 -9.11 -12.64 -16.27
N SER A 33 -10.41 -12.91 -16.05
CA SER A 33 -11.49 -11.91 -16.09
C SER A 33 -11.78 -11.24 -14.74
N MET A 34 -11.42 -11.88 -13.63
CA MET A 34 -11.76 -11.37 -12.29
C MET A 34 -11.20 -9.99 -11.97
N PRO A 35 -9.92 -9.67 -12.28
CA PRO A 35 -9.39 -8.33 -12.05
C PRO A 35 -10.23 -7.21 -12.70
N SER A 36 -10.70 -7.44 -13.93
CA SER A 36 -11.56 -6.47 -14.64
C SER A 36 -12.94 -6.33 -14.01
N LYS A 37 -13.54 -7.43 -13.53
CA LYS A 37 -14.83 -7.42 -12.82
C LYS A 37 -14.75 -6.69 -11.48
N ILE A 38 -13.63 -6.84 -10.76
CA ILE A 38 -13.37 -6.12 -9.51
C ILE A 38 -13.22 -4.62 -9.80
N CYS A 39 -12.38 -4.24 -10.78
CA CYS A 39 -12.19 -2.84 -11.15
C CYS A 39 -13.48 -2.16 -11.66
N SER A 40 -14.42 -2.89 -12.25
CA SER A 40 -15.71 -2.35 -12.67
C SER A 40 -16.77 -2.32 -11.55
N GLY A 41 -16.46 -2.86 -10.37
CA GLY A 41 -17.42 -2.99 -9.27
C GLY A 41 -18.50 -4.05 -9.51
N ALA A 42 -18.36 -4.88 -10.55
CA ALA A 42 -19.33 -5.94 -10.86
C ALA A 42 -19.30 -7.08 -9.83
N THR A 43 -18.22 -7.23 -9.07
CA THR A 43 -18.09 -8.20 -7.98
C THR A 43 -17.25 -7.65 -6.84
N GLY A 44 -17.52 -8.14 -5.64
CA GLY A 44 -16.66 -7.96 -4.48
C GLY A 44 -15.47 -8.93 -4.46
N ILE A 45 -14.65 -8.79 -3.41
CA ILE A 45 -13.48 -9.63 -3.12
C ILE A 45 -13.64 -10.26 -1.73
N THR A 46 -13.21 -11.51 -1.56
CA THR A 46 -13.14 -12.15 -0.23
C THR A 46 -11.90 -11.67 0.52
N LEU A 47 -11.92 -11.72 1.85
CA LEU A 47 -10.79 -11.23 2.66
C LEU A 47 -9.48 -11.98 2.37
N GLU A 48 -9.54 -13.31 2.22
CA GLU A 48 -8.37 -14.12 1.82
C GLU A 48 -7.77 -13.63 0.50
N LYS A 49 -8.62 -13.33 -0.50
CA LYS A 49 -8.15 -12.85 -1.81
C LYS A 49 -7.69 -11.40 -1.76
N LEU A 50 -8.21 -10.59 -0.85
CA LEU A 50 -7.69 -9.25 -0.59
C LEU A 50 -6.25 -9.32 -0.10
N ASP A 51 -5.96 -10.21 0.87
CA ASP A 51 -4.60 -10.41 1.38
C ASP A 51 -3.65 -10.93 0.29
N SER A 52 -4.07 -11.95 -0.48
CA SER A 52 -3.28 -12.45 -1.62
C SER A 52 -3.05 -11.37 -2.68
N MET A 53 -4.06 -10.58 -3.02
CA MET A 53 -3.93 -9.49 -3.98
C MET A 53 -2.94 -8.43 -3.48
N CYS A 54 -3.04 -8.01 -2.22
CA CYS A 54 -2.10 -7.05 -1.63
C CYS A 54 -0.66 -7.58 -1.73
N ARG A 55 -0.41 -8.84 -1.37
CA ARG A 55 0.91 -9.48 -1.48
C ARG A 55 1.42 -9.52 -2.92
N ALA A 56 0.58 -9.89 -3.88
CA ALA A 56 0.95 -9.95 -5.29
C ALA A 56 1.39 -8.58 -5.82
N LEU A 57 0.65 -7.54 -5.42
CA LEU A 57 0.91 -6.14 -5.77
C LEU A 57 2.08 -5.51 -4.98
N GLY A 58 2.68 -6.23 -4.03
CA GLY A 58 3.75 -5.70 -3.18
C GLY A 58 3.26 -4.65 -2.17
N LEU A 59 1.97 -4.70 -1.82
CA LEU A 59 1.34 -3.83 -0.82
C LEU A 59 1.25 -4.55 0.52
N THR A 60 1.39 -3.77 1.60
CA THR A 60 1.12 -4.23 2.96
C THR A 60 0.10 -3.29 3.61
N ILE A 61 -0.71 -3.85 4.51
CA ILE A 61 -1.65 -3.08 5.32
C ILE A 61 -0.94 -2.71 6.62
N VAL A 62 -1.02 -1.43 7.00
CA VAL A 62 -0.52 -0.90 8.27
C VAL A 62 -1.56 0.02 8.86
N GLU A 63 -1.55 0.18 10.17
CA GLU A 63 -2.40 1.16 10.84
C GLU A 63 -2.00 2.58 10.42
N VAL A 64 -2.98 3.49 10.35
CA VAL A 64 -2.73 4.91 10.04
C VAL A 64 -1.73 5.51 11.04
N GLY A 65 -1.83 5.15 12.32
CA GLY A 65 -0.91 5.62 13.36
C GLY A 65 0.54 5.22 13.14
N TYR A 66 0.81 4.10 12.47
CA TYR A 66 2.17 3.72 12.09
C TYR A 66 2.76 4.68 11.05
N MET A 67 1.97 5.06 10.04
CA MET A 67 2.39 6.03 9.02
C MET A 67 2.54 7.43 9.61
N ASP A 68 1.67 7.83 10.54
CA ASP A 68 1.78 9.11 11.26
C ASP A 68 3.05 9.17 12.12
N TYR A 69 3.38 8.06 12.79
CA TYR A 69 4.62 7.93 13.55
C TYR A 69 5.84 8.09 12.64
N LEU A 70 5.86 7.43 11.47
CA LEU A 70 6.94 7.59 10.49
C LEU A 70 7.05 9.03 9.99
N ALA A 71 5.93 9.69 9.69
CA ALA A 71 5.92 11.09 9.28
C ALA A 71 6.52 12.00 10.35
N ARG A 72 6.11 11.83 11.62
CA ARG A 72 6.67 12.57 12.76
C ARG A 72 8.15 12.27 12.98
N GLY A 73 8.54 11.00 12.89
CA GLY A 73 9.94 10.57 12.97
C GLY A 73 10.79 11.23 11.88
N ASN A 74 10.28 11.33 10.65
CA ASN A 74 10.96 12.02 9.56
C ASN A 74 11.12 13.52 9.80
N GLU A 75 10.12 14.19 10.36
CA GLU A 75 10.24 15.61 10.73
C GLU A 75 11.31 15.82 11.80
N ILE A 76 11.30 15.00 12.86
CA ILE A 76 12.23 15.11 13.99
C ILE A 76 13.66 14.74 13.55
N GLY A 77 13.82 13.60 12.88
CA GLY A 77 15.11 13.06 12.46
C GLY A 77 15.76 13.86 11.34
N SER A 78 14.99 14.39 10.39
CA SER A 78 15.56 15.17 9.27
C SER A 78 15.86 16.63 9.65
N ARG A 79 15.17 17.20 10.64
CA ARG A 79 15.32 18.61 11.04
C ARG A 79 16.18 18.83 12.28
N CYS A 80 16.46 17.81 13.08
CA CYS A 80 17.28 17.98 14.29
C CYS A 80 18.39 16.96 14.44
N CYS A 81 19.64 17.44 14.40
CA CYS A 81 20.84 16.63 14.63
C CYS A 81 20.88 16.01 16.04
N LYS A 82 20.38 16.69 17.08
CA LYS A 82 20.33 16.15 18.46
C LYS A 82 19.33 15.01 18.58
N ALA A 83 18.18 15.12 17.93
CA ALA A 83 17.16 14.08 17.98
C ALA A 83 17.62 12.80 17.28
N ARG A 84 18.40 12.93 16.19
CA ARG A 84 19.10 11.79 15.54
C ARG A 84 20.04 11.04 16.48
N LEU A 85 20.64 11.74 17.44
CA LEU A 85 21.55 11.16 18.43
C LEU A 85 20.84 10.72 19.72
N SER A 86 19.50 10.72 19.74
CA SER A 86 18.69 10.49 20.94
C SER A 86 18.96 11.47 22.09
N LEU A 87 19.35 12.72 21.77
CA LEU A 87 19.69 13.78 22.73
C LEU A 87 18.60 14.86 22.86
N GLY A 88 17.36 14.56 22.46
CA GLY A 88 16.23 15.51 22.46
C GLY A 88 16.20 16.47 21.25
N ASN A 89 15.35 17.50 21.30
CA ASN A 89 15.11 18.39 20.16
C ASN A 89 16.03 19.63 20.12
N CYS A 90 16.33 20.09 18.90
CA CYS A 90 17.14 21.26 18.61
C CYS A 90 16.26 22.49 18.81
N GLY A 91 16.75 23.47 19.58
CA GLY A 91 15.97 24.67 19.89
C GLY A 91 14.94 24.51 21.00
N ALA A 92 14.90 23.37 21.71
CA ALA A 92 14.25 23.32 23.02
C ALA A 92 15.04 24.25 23.96
N ARG A 93 14.47 25.43 24.24
CA ARG A 93 14.79 26.23 25.42
C ARG A 93 13.75 25.94 26.49
#